data_AF-A0A292QKK0-F1
#
_entry.id   AF-A0A292QKK0-F1
#
_cell.length_a   1.000
_cell.length_b   1.000
_cell.length_c   1.000
_cell.angle_alpha   90.00
_cell.angle_beta   90.00
_cell.angle_gamma   90.00
#
_symmetry.space_group_name_H-M   'P 1'
#
loop_
_entity.id
_entity.type
_entity.pdbx_description
1 polymer ?
#
loop_
_entity_poly.entity_id
_entity_poly.type
_entity_poly.pdbx_seq_one_letter_code
_entity_poly.pdbx_strand_id
1 'polypeptide(L)'
;MKRLLAGLLVCGMLTINAVPAFAYKGIEDVSKTYWAQPEIASVVSDSVMSLSNGNFYPENKISRVEFVQALLKVLGNEDLEIKSNYRFADVAKSSAAYAPVARSQQLGLVYGYPDGTFKPAGHILRDEAQSVISHITIDGTVDANVVSKYSDANKVPGWAKNVYAKTLSYGIYVNHPNENELRPTEDLTRAEAAVLLYRLRQRLDLVKSQYKKVTETVTGTEHLNMVKKAPSNEVTVTNLRNIVKEGNVLAIEFNEAFKSKLHAAGDAVTFSNSENIVTEEGTVLFPAGSTFYGNVLEIKDPQWFNKNARVYAQINKVVTPDGKTVDLNAKPFYKDYALKEGPWMTAGKVALYTVGGAAVGTGAGVGFSFIPNPDKVGTGIAIGTPVGAGVGLVTGLVTPGLNYSAKKGETVKVILLEDASISK
;
A
#
# COMPACT_ATOMS: atom_id res chain seq x y z
N MET A 1 -51.89 38.36 -41.91
CA MET A 1 -52.03 39.16 -40.67
C MET A 1 -51.25 38.49 -39.56
N LYS A 2 -50.35 39.25 -38.90
CA LYS A 2 -49.78 39.01 -37.55
C LYS A 2 -48.71 37.90 -37.47
N ARG A 3 -47.42 38.23 -37.38
CA ARG A 3 -46.61 38.74 -36.22
C ARG A 3 -45.82 37.57 -35.62
N LEU A 4 -44.49 37.52 -35.78
CA LEU A 4 -43.42 38.16 -34.99
C LEU A 4 -42.95 37.28 -33.82
N LEU A 5 -41.61 37.26 -33.64
CA LEU A 5 -40.81 36.83 -32.49
C LEU A 5 -40.37 35.36 -32.39
N ALA A 6 -39.13 35.12 -32.81
CA ALA A 6 -38.19 34.23 -32.12
C ALA A 6 -36.75 34.64 -32.46
N GLY A 7 -36.30 35.76 -31.89
CA GLY A 7 -34.88 36.08 -31.80
C GLY A 7 -34.46 35.92 -30.35
N LEU A 8 -33.67 34.90 -30.03
CA LEU A 8 -32.84 34.87 -28.83
C LEU A 8 -31.72 33.82 -28.98
N LEU A 9 -30.52 34.33 -29.28
CA LEU A 9 -29.33 34.13 -28.45
C LEU A 9 -28.78 32.69 -28.30
N VAL A 10 -27.92 32.28 -29.23
CA VAL A 10 -26.83 31.31 -28.97
C VAL A 10 -25.56 31.75 -29.72
N CYS A 11 -24.93 32.85 -29.25
CA CYS A 11 -23.50 33.04 -29.43
C CYS A 11 -22.80 32.35 -28.26
N GLY A 12 -22.75 31.02 -28.32
CA GLY A 12 -21.97 30.20 -27.40
C GLY A 12 -20.48 30.33 -27.76
N MET A 13 -19.73 30.92 -26.83
CA MET A 13 -18.28 31.04 -26.84
C MET A 13 -17.58 29.73 -27.21
N LEU A 14 -17.03 29.65 -28.43
CA LEU A 14 -15.91 28.77 -28.74
C LEU A 14 -14.63 29.51 -28.33
N THR A 15 -14.33 29.53 -27.03
CA THR A 15 -12.97 29.82 -26.58
C THR A 15 -12.12 28.61 -26.96
N ILE A 16 -11.52 28.68 -28.14
CA ILE A 16 -10.39 27.83 -28.49
C ILE A 16 -9.30 28.20 -27.50
N ASN A 17 -9.14 27.40 -26.45
CA ASN A 17 -7.91 27.39 -25.67
C ASN A 17 -6.83 26.88 -26.61
N ALA A 18 -6.27 27.76 -27.44
CA ALA A 18 -5.02 27.53 -28.10
C ALA A 18 -3.99 27.45 -26.98
N VAL A 19 -3.75 26.24 -26.47
CA VAL A 19 -2.56 25.95 -25.70
C VAL A 19 -1.40 26.41 -26.59
N PRO A 20 -0.56 27.37 -26.17
CA PRO A 20 0.61 27.70 -26.95
C PRO A 20 1.40 26.40 -27.08
N ALA A 21 1.46 25.85 -28.29
CA ALA A 21 2.42 24.84 -28.62
C ALA A 21 3.77 25.54 -28.47
N PHE A 22 4.44 25.32 -27.33
CA PHE A 22 5.85 25.63 -27.21
C PHE A 22 6.53 24.82 -28.30
N ALA A 23 6.85 25.48 -29.42
CA ALA A 23 7.70 24.90 -30.42
C ALA A 23 9.00 24.55 -29.71
N TYR A 24 9.28 23.26 -29.57
CA TYR A 24 10.58 22.78 -29.11
C TYR A 24 11.63 23.34 -30.08
N LYS A 25 12.22 24.46 -29.71
CA LYS A 25 13.43 24.97 -30.33
C LYS A 25 14.46 23.88 -30.04
N GLY A 26 14.96 23.20 -31.08
CA GLY A 26 15.94 22.13 -30.92
C GLY A 26 17.11 22.54 -30.03
N ILE A 27 17.86 21.57 -29.52
CA ILE A 27 19.03 21.80 -28.67
C ILE A 27 20.08 22.58 -29.48
N GLU A 28 20.52 23.74 -28.97
CA GLU A 28 21.22 24.75 -29.77
C GLU A 28 22.55 24.27 -30.37
N ASP A 29 23.30 23.46 -29.62
CA ASP A 29 24.60 22.90 -29.99
C ASP A 29 24.55 21.44 -30.47
N VAL A 30 23.35 20.89 -30.71
CA VAL A 30 23.18 19.52 -31.22
C VAL A 30 22.38 19.56 -32.52
N SER A 31 23.10 19.43 -33.64
CA SER A 31 22.48 19.41 -34.96
C SER A 31 21.62 18.16 -35.17
N LYS A 32 20.64 18.23 -36.08
CA LYS A 32 19.77 17.08 -36.44
C LYS A 32 20.52 15.85 -36.95
N THR A 33 21.74 16.03 -37.44
CA THR A 33 22.61 14.95 -37.96
C THR A 33 23.72 14.56 -36.99
N TYR A 34 23.73 15.13 -35.78
CA TYR A 34 24.67 14.72 -34.74
C TYR A 34 24.41 13.26 -34.35
N TRP A 35 25.47 12.46 -34.19
CA TRP A 35 25.37 11.00 -34.11
C TRP A 35 24.49 10.48 -32.95
N ALA A 36 24.46 11.21 -31.83
CA ALA A 36 23.65 10.89 -30.64
C ALA A 36 22.42 11.79 -30.50
N GLN A 37 22.02 12.52 -31.55
CA GLN A 37 20.91 13.46 -31.47
C GLN A 37 19.61 12.86 -30.92
N PRO A 38 19.13 11.68 -31.38
CA PRO A 38 17.87 11.14 -30.88
C PRO A 38 17.95 10.75 -29.39
N GLU A 39 19.07 10.18 -28.95
CA GLU A 39 19.28 9.82 -27.55
C GLU A 39 19.40 11.06 -26.65
N ILE A 40 20.15 12.09 -27.09
CA ILE A 40 20.27 13.37 -26.37
C ILE A 40 18.89 14.04 -26.25
N ALA A 41 18.15 14.14 -27.35
CA ALA A 41 16.80 14.73 -27.32
C ALA A 41 15.87 13.96 -26.37
N SER A 42 15.99 12.63 -26.34
CA SER A 42 15.19 11.79 -25.45
C SER A 42 15.52 12.01 -23.98
N VAL A 43 16.81 11.97 -23.58
CA VAL A 43 17.17 12.17 -22.17
C VAL A 43 16.90 13.60 -21.68
N VAL A 44 16.87 14.59 -22.58
CA VAL A 44 16.50 15.98 -22.26
C VAL A 44 14.98 16.11 -22.12
N SER A 45 14.20 15.58 -23.08
CA SER A 45 12.72 15.60 -23.04
C SER A 45 12.18 14.92 -21.79
N ASP A 46 12.80 13.82 -21.40
CA ASP A 46 12.40 13.04 -20.22
C ASP A 46 13.04 13.57 -18.92
N SER A 47 13.68 14.74 -18.98
CA SER A 47 14.33 15.41 -17.84
C SER A 47 15.41 14.58 -17.14
N VAL A 48 15.93 13.52 -17.78
CA VAL A 48 17.01 12.66 -17.27
C VAL A 48 18.33 13.45 -17.21
N MET A 49 18.63 14.24 -18.25
CA MET A 49 19.78 15.15 -18.30
C MET A 49 19.32 16.57 -18.64
N SER A 50 19.99 17.59 -18.10
CA SER A 50 19.62 18.99 -18.26
C SER A 50 20.45 19.71 -19.32
N LEU A 51 19.83 20.72 -19.93
CA LEU A 51 20.50 21.76 -20.72
C LEU A 51 21.00 22.87 -19.80
N SER A 52 22.00 23.62 -20.27
CA SER A 52 22.44 24.87 -19.66
C SER A 52 22.42 25.95 -20.74
N ASN A 53 21.63 27.00 -20.51
CA ASN A 53 21.42 28.11 -21.46
C ASN A 53 21.10 27.63 -22.89
N GLY A 54 20.21 26.63 -23.04
CA GLY A 54 19.81 26.07 -24.34
C GLY A 54 20.77 25.05 -24.96
N ASN A 55 21.96 24.85 -24.37
CA ASN A 55 23.01 23.97 -24.87
C ASN A 55 23.11 22.68 -24.04
N PHE A 56 23.46 21.56 -24.69
CA PHE A 56 23.68 20.27 -24.04
C PHE A 56 25.15 20.01 -23.71
N TYR A 57 26.07 20.63 -24.44
CA TYR A 57 27.53 20.45 -24.39
C TYR A 57 27.94 18.98 -24.59
N PRO A 58 27.63 18.37 -25.75
CA PRO A 58 27.76 16.93 -25.97
C PRO A 58 29.20 16.40 -25.80
N GLU A 59 30.20 17.20 -26.15
CA GLU A 59 31.62 16.82 -26.09
C GLU A 59 32.27 17.02 -24.72
N ASN A 60 31.61 17.76 -23.80
CA ASN A 60 32.15 17.96 -22.46
C ASN A 60 32.14 16.64 -21.68
N LYS A 61 33.11 16.48 -20.77
CA LYS A 61 33.15 15.34 -19.86
C LYS A 61 32.05 15.47 -18.81
N ILE A 62 31.37 14.37 -18.52
CA ILE A 62 30.32 14.35 -17.51
C ILE A 62 30.92 14.14 -16.13
N SER A 63 30.48 14.94 -15.15
CA SER A 63 30.91 14.74 -13.76
C SER A 63 30.23 13.52 -13.13
N ARG A 64 30.87 12.95 -12.10
CA ARG A 64 30.34 11.81 -11.35
C ARG A 64 28.98 12.11 -10.73
N VAL A 65 28.78 13.33 -10.20
CA VAL A 65 27.50 13.73 -9.63
C VAL A 65 26.39 13.83 -10.69
N GLU A 66 26.68 14.39 -11.87
CA GLU A 66 25.71 14.47 -12.96
C GLU A 66 25.31 13.08 -13.45
N PHE A 67 26.28 12.17 -13.60
CA PHE A 67 26.00 10.80 -14.04
C PHE A 67 25.08 10.06 -13.07
N VAL A 68 25.38 10.08 -11.76
CA VAL A 68 24.55 9.36 -10.77
C VAL A 68 23.18 10.00 -10.60
N GLN A 69 23.09 11.33 -10.72
CA GLN A 69 21.81 12.04 -10.71
C GLN A 69 20.93 11.60 -11.89
N ALA A 70 21.49 11.54 -13.09
CA ALA A 70 20.77 11.08 -14.27
C ALA A 70 20.40 9.58 -14.17
N LEU A 71 21.29 8.76 -13.62
CA LEU A 71 21.01 7.33 -13.38
C LEU A 71 19.86 7.13 -12.39
N LEU A 72 19.80 7.90 -11.29
CA LEU A 72 18.67 7.84 -10.35
C LEU A 72 17.34 8.12 -11.04
N LYS A 73 17.31 9.07 -11.98
CA LYS A 73 16.12 9.38 -12.78
C LYS A 73 15.71 8.22 -13.68
N VAL A 74 16.67 7.61 -14.38
CA VAL A 74 16.42 6.41 -15.20
C VAL A 74 15.84 5.27 -14.35
N LEU A 75 16.31 5.13 -13.11
CA LEU A 75 15.85 4.13 -12.15
C LEU A 75 14.56 4.52 -11.40
N GLY A 76 14.04 5.73 -11.62
CA GLY A 76 12.89 6.30 -10.92
C GLY A 76 13.16 6.72 -9.47
N ASN A 77 14.38 6.61 -8.97
CA ASN A 77 14.73 6.82 -7.56
C ASN A 77 15.21 8.24 -7.22
N GLU A 78 14.88 9.23 -8.06
CA GLU A 78 15.29 10.62 -7.83
C GLU A 78 14.69 11.24 -6.57
N ASP A 79 13.57 10.72 -6.06
CA ASP A 79 12.92 11.18 -4.82
C ASP A 79 13.04 10.20 -3.65
N LEU A 80 13.93 9.20 -3.75
CA LEU A 80 14.12 8.22 -2.68
C LEU A 80 14.43 8.93 -1.35
N GLU A 81 13.70 8.56 -0.30
CA GLU A 81 13.94 9.09 1.05
C GLU A 81 15.34 8.70 1.54
N ILE A 82 16.09 9.70 2.01
CA ILE A 82 17.48 9.53 2.46
C ILE A 82 17.48 9.08 3.92
N LYS A 83 17.93 7.85 4.15
CA LYS A 83 18.10 7.29 5.50
C LYS A 83 19.42 7.73 6.12
N SER A 84 19.49 7.72 7.46
CA SER A 84 20.65 8.13 8.24
C SER A 84 21.80 7.12 8.12
N ASN A 85 22.70 7.26 7.13
CA ASN A 85 24.01 6.57 7.06
C ASN A 85 24.96 7.15 5.97
N TYR A 86 25.01 8.48 5.84
CA TYR A 86 25.87 9.14 4.85
C TYR A 86 27.35 9.16 5.27
N ARG A 87 28.29 8.84 4.35
CA ARG A 87 29.71 8.64 4.70
C ARG A 87 30.74 9.52 3.99
N PHE A 88 30.36 10.28 2.96
CA PHE A 88 31.34 11.02 2.15
C PHE A 88 31.70 12.37 2.78
N ALA A 89 32.99 12.62 2.98
CA ALA A 89 33.47 13.83 3.66
C ALA A 89 33.48 15.08 2.75
N ASP A 90 33.56 14.89 1.44
CA ASP A 90 33.73 15.95 0.43
C ASP A 90 32.40 16.45 -0.17
N VAL A 91 31.27 16.02 0.39
CA VAL A 91 29.94 16.42 -0.06
C VAL A 91 29.10 16.80 1.16
N ALA A 92 29.05 18.10 1.43
CA ALA A 92 28.28 18.64 2.55
C ALA A 92 26.77 18.47 2.34
N LYS A 93 26.00 18.28 3.43
CA LYS A 93 24.52 18.16 3.37
C LYS A 93 23.80 19.35 2.73
N SER A 94 24.41 20.53 2.78
CA SER A 94 23.91 21.76 2.14
C SER A 94 24.19 21.84 0.64
N SER A 95 25.04 20.95 0.09
CA SER A 95 25.38 20.91 -1.33
C SER A 95 24.24 20.31 -2.15
N ALA A 96 24.02 20.82 -3.37
CA ALA A 96 23.12 20.20 -4.33
C ALA A 96 23.53 18.76 -4.68
N ALA A 97 24.82 18.42 -4.54
CA ALA A 97 25.33 17.07 -4.75
C ALA A 97 24.91 16.07 -3.66
N TYR A 98 24.49 16.55 -2.48
CA TYR A 98 24.21 15.67 -1.34
C TYR A 98 23.11 14.66 -1.65
N ALA A 99 21.95 15.13 -2.11
CA ALA A 99 20.79 14.25 -2.28
C ALA A 99 21.01 13.16 -3.34
N PRO A 100 21.52 13.45 -4.56
CA PRO A 100 21.88 12.41 -5.51
C PRO A 100 22.90 11.42 -4.95
N VAL A 101 23.98 11.90 -4.35
CA VAL A 101 25.05 11.03 -3.85
C VAL A 101 24.57 10.16 -2.70
N ALA A 102 23.79 10.70 -1.77
CA ALA A 102 23.26 9.95 -0.63
C ALA A 102 22.29 8.84 -1.08
N ARG A 103 21.39 9.13 -2.03
CA ARG A 103 20.48 8.14 -2.61
C ARG A 103 21.23 7.05 -3.37
N SER A 104 22.22 7.43 -4.17
CA SER A 104 23.07 6.47 -4.89
C SER A 104 23.88 5.59 -3.94
N GLN A 105 24.38 6.14 -2.83
CA GLN A 105 25.04 5.34 -1.79
C GLN A 105 24.07 4.37 -1.13
N GLN A 106 22.86 4.83 -0.77
CA GLN A 106 21.82 4.02 -0.13
C GLN A 106 21.36 2.86 -1.03
N LEU A 107 21.28 3.09 -2.33
CA LEU A 107 20.97 2.06 -3.31
C LEU A 107 22.19 1.19 -3.68
N GLY A 108 23.38 1.43 -3.12
CA GLY A 108 24.59 0.66 -3.47
C GLY A 108 25.09 0.90 -4.90
N LEU A 109 24.67 1.99 -5.55
CA LEU A 109 25.14 2.37 -6.89
C LEU A 109 26.59 2.85 -6.86
N VAL A 110 27.00 3.48 -5.76
CA VAL A 110 28.34 4.06 -5.60
C VAL A 110 28.89 3.80 -4.21
N TYR A 111 30.20 3.53 -4.16
CA TYR A 111 30.95 3.32 -2.92
C TYR A 111 31.96 4.43 -2.64
N GLY A 112 32.24 5.31 -3.60
CA GLY A 112 33.29 6.33 -3.47
C GLY A 112 34.69 5.72 -3.41
N TYR A 113 35.66 6.50 -2.94
CA TYR A 113 37.07 6.15 -2.90
C TYR A 113 37.51 5.66 -1.51
N PRO A 114 38.64 4.94 -1.40
CA PRO A 114 39.18 4.45 -0.12
C PRO A 114 39.48 5.55 0.90
N ASP A 115 39.67 6.79 0.45
CA ASP A 115 39.88 7.98 1.29
C ASP A 115 38.58 8.56 1.89
N GLY A 116 37.43 7.92 1.66
CA GLY A 116 36.13 8.37 2.15
C GLY A 116 35.49 9.50 1.33
N THR A 117 36.00 9.78 0.12
CA THR A 117 35.45 10.82 -0.76
C THR A 117 34.59 10.24 -1.89
N PHE A 118 33.72 11.07 -2.47
CA PHE A 118 32.96 10.75 -3.68
C PHE A 118 33.54 11.40 -4.95
N LYS A 119 34.16 12.57 -4.81
CA LYS A 119 34.68 13.48 -5.84
C LYS A 119 33.58 13.92 -6.82
N PRO A 120 32.57 14.69 -6.36
CA PRO A 120 31.36 14.97 -7.15
C PRO A 120 31.64 15.66 -8.49
N ALA A 121 32.59 16.60 -8.53
CA ALA A 121 32.98 17.34 -9.72
C ALA A 121 34.02 16.60 -10.59
N GLY A 122 34.58 15.48 -10.11
CA GLY A 122 35.49 14.67 -10.91
C GLY A 122 34.75 14.06 -12.09
N HIS A 123 35.43 13.88 -13.22
CA HIS A 123 34.85 13.19 -14.37
C HIS A 123 34.73 11.70 -14.09
N ILE A 124 33.68 11.08 -14.64
CA ILE A 124 33.50 9.64 -14.55
C ILE A 124 34.22 8.94 -15.71
N LEU A 125 34.96 7.89 -15.38
CA LEU A 125 35.60 7.04 -16.38
C LEU A 125 34.59 6.05 -16.99
N ARG A 126 34.88 5.60 -18.20
CA ARG A 126 34.03 4.66 -18.94
C ARG A 126 33.90 3.31 -18.22
N ASP A 127 34.94 2.83 -17.59
CA ASP A 127 34.97 1.60 -16.79
C ASP A 127 34.19 1.74 -15.48
N GLU A 128 34.30 2.89 -14.80
CA GLU A 128 33.49 3.21 -13.62
C GLU A 128 31.99 3.19 -13.96
N ALA A 129 31.58 3.85 -15.05
CA ALA A 129 30.19 3.85 -15.50
C ALA A 129 29.70 2.42 -15.79
N GLN A 130 30.49 1.60 -16.51
CA GLN A 130 30.09 0.22 -16.80
C GLN A 130 30.04 -0.65 -15.56
N SER A 131 30.92 -0.43 -14.59
CA SER A 131 30.89 -1.14 -13.31
C SER A 131 29.55 -0.96 -12.61
N VAL A 132 29.04 0.27 -12.57
CA VAL A 132 27.72 0.58 -12.01
C VAL A 132 26.61 -0.11 -12.81
N ILE A 133 26.61 0.00 -14.13
CA ILE A 133 25.57 -0.62 -14.98
C ILE A 133 25.56 -2.15 -14.88
N SER A 134 26.75 -2.77 -14.90
CA SER A 134 26.91 -4.21 -14.74
C SER A 134 26.41 -4.68 -13.36
N HIS A 135 26.67 -3.90 -12.31
CA HIS A 135 26.24 -4.23 -10.95
C HIS A 135 24.71 -4.26 -10.80
N ILE A 136 24.02 -3.27 -11.38
CA ILE A 136 22.57 -3.11 -11.22
C ILE A 136 21.74 -4.01 -12.14
N THR A 137 22.32 -4.52 -13.21
CA THR A 137 21.63 -5.41 -14.15
C THR A 137 21.65 -6.86 -13.67
N ILE A 138 20.65 -7.65 -14.07
CA ILE A 138 20.48 -9.07 -13.73
C ILE A 138 21.75 -9.85 -14.04
N ASP A 139 22.06 -10.83 -13.21
CA ASP A 139 23.23 -11.68 -13.47
C ASP A 139 22.86 -12.71 -14.54
N GLY A 140 23.79 -12.96 -15.46
CA GLY A 140 23.57 -13.87 -16.56
C GLY A 140 24.90 -14.41 -17.07
N THR A 141 24.84 -15.52 -17.78
CA THR A 141 26.02 -16.09 -18.43
C THR A 141 26.38 -15.21 -19.63
N VAL A 142 27.52 -14.53 -19.54
CA VAL A 142 28.04 -13.67 -20.60
C VAL A 142 29.32 -14.28 -21.15
N ASP A 143 29.47 -14.30 -22.48
CA ASP A 143 30.70 -14.75 -23.12
C ASP A 143 31.76 -13.64 -23.02
N ALA A 144 32.73 -13.82 -22.12
CA ALA A 144 33.82 -12.87 -21.94
C ALA A 144 34.65 -12.64 -23.22
N ASN A 145 34.62 -13.58 -24.19
CA ASN A 145 35.34 -13.44 -25.45
C ASN A 145 34.79 -12.32 -26.34
N VAL A 146 33.60 -11.78 -26.05
CA VAL A 146 33.08 -10.62 -26.77
C VAL A 146 34.02 -9.41 -26.66
N VAL A 147 34.72 -9.25 -25.54
CA VAL A 147 35.68 -8.15 -25.31
C VAL A 147 36.90 -8.30 -26.23
N SER A 148 37.33 -9.52 -26.54
CA SER A 148 38.50 -9.79 -27.39
C SER A 148 38.33 -9.35 -28.84
N LYS A 149 37.12 -8.99 -29.26
CA LYS A 149 36.82 -8.49 -30.62
C LYS A 149 37.24 -7.03 -30.82
N TYR A 150 37.51 -6.30 -29.74
CA TYR A 150 37.86 -4.89 -29.78
C TYR A 150 39.38 -4.72 -29.84
N SER A 151 39.85 -3.74 -30.62
CA SER A 151 41.28 -3.52 -30.89
C SER A 151 42.08 -3.15 -29.64
N ASP A 152 41.41 -2.58 -28.64
CA ASP A 152 41.99 -2.13 -27.37
C ASP A 152 41.56 -3.01 -26.18
N ALA A 153 41.15 -4.25 -26.43
CA ALA A 153 40.76 -5.22 -25.40
C ALA A 153 41.85 -5.42 -24.32
N ASN A 154 43.13 -5.24 -24.67
CA ASN A 154 44.25 -5.32 -23.75
C ASN A 154 44.31 -4.18 -22.73
N LYS A 155 43.61 -3.07 -22.96
CA LYS A 155 43.48 -1.95 -22.02
C LYS A 155 42.38 -2.18 -20.98
N VAL A 156 41.51 -3.17 -21.17
CA VAL A 156 40.45 -3.48 -20.20
C VAL A 156 41.08 -4.22 -19.00
N PRO A 157 41.01 -3.66 -17.78
CA PRO A 157 41.60 -4.32 -16.62
C PRO A 157 40.88 -5.64 -16.32
N GLY A 158 41.61 -6.60 -15.75
CA GLY A 158 41.10 -7.96 -15.55
C GLY A 158 39.76 -8.02 -14.80
N TRP A 159 39.58 -7.17 -13.78
CA TRP A 159 38.34 -7.07 -13.02
C TRP A 159 37.14 -6.58 -13.85
N ALA A 160 37.39 -5.78 -14.89
CA ALA A 160 36.37 -5.19 -15.73
C ALA A 160 35.99 -6.04 -16.95
N LYS A 161 36.72 -7.13 -17.27
CA LYS A 161 36.42 -7.94 -18.45
C LYS A 161 34.96 -8.43 -18.50
N ASN A 162 34.47 -8.97 -17.38
CA ASN A 162 33.06 -9.42 -17.30
C ASN A 162 32.08 -8.25 -17.27
N VAL A 163 32.48 -7.11 -16.70
CA VAL A 163 31.69 -5.87 -16.68
C VAL A 163 31.44 -5.37 -18.11
N TYR A 164 32.49 -5.31 -18.92
CA TYR A 164 32.40 -4.94 -20.33
C TYR A 164 31.63 -5.98 -21.13
N ALA A 165 31.94 -7.27 -20.96
CA ALA A 165 31.23 -8.33 -21.66
C ALA A 165 29.71 -8.24 -21.44
N LYS A 166 29.28 -8.02 -20.20
CA LYS A 166 27.86 -7.88 -19.84
C LYS A 166 27.21 -6.66 -20.47
N THR A 167 27.81 -5.48 -20.34
CA THR A 167 27.24 -4.24 -20.89
C THR A 167 27.20 -4.23 -22.42
N LEU A 168 28.17 -4.89 -23.08
CA LEU A 168 28.18 -5.14 -24.52
C LEU A 168 27.07 -6.12 -24.93
N SER A 169 26.96 -7.28 -24.28
CA SER A 169 25.93 -8.28 -24.58
C SER A 169 24.51 -7.77 -24.36
N TYR A 170 24.32 -6.85 -23.41
CA TYR A 170 23.03 -6.21 -23.16
C TYR A 170 22.74 -5.04 -24.11
N GLY A 171 23.66 -4.70 -25.00
CA GLY A 171 23.49 -3.61 -25.96
C GLY A 171 23.38 -2.23 -25.29
N ILE A 172 23.92 -2.08 -24.08
CA ILE A 172 23.87 -0.82 -23.31
C ILE A 172 25.11 0.04 -23.62
N TYR A 173 26.26 -0.60 -23.84
CA TYR A 173 27.52 0.10 -24.10
C TYR A 173 27.47 0.95 -25.37
N VAL A 174 28.25 2.03 -25.42
CA VAL A 174 28.36 2.94 -26.57
C VAL A 174 29.78 2.94 -27.14
N ASN A 175 29.96 2.54 -28.40
CA ASN A 175 31.25 2.60 -29.11
C ASN A 175 31.23 3.76 -30.11
N HIS A 176 31.72 4.93 -29.69
CA HIS A 176 31.82 6.12 -30.53
C HIS A 176 33.09 6.88 -30.16
N PRO A 177 33.92 7.39 -31.08
CA PRO A 177 33.68 7.45 -32.52
C PRO A 177 34.03 6.16 -33.26
N ASN A 178 34.87 5.30 -32.67
CA ASN A 178 35.27 4.04 -33.28
C ASN A 178 34.46 2.87 -32.71
N GLU A 179 33.74 2.15 -33.57
CA GLU A 179 32.95 0.98 -33.20
C GLU A 179 33.81 -0.21 -32.72
N ASN A 180 35.09 -0.24 -33.12
CA ASN A 180 36.04 -1.30 -32.79
C ASN A 180 36.85 -1.05 -31.52
N GLU A 181 36.57 0.03 -30.78
CA GLU A 181 37.28 0.39 -29.54
C GLU A 181 36.34 0.52 -28.34
N LEU A 182 36.85 0.17 -27.15
CA LEU A 182 36.16 0.31 -25.88
C LEU A 182 36.56 1.61 -25.17
N ARG A 183 37.84 1.96 -25.14
CA ARG A 183 38.43 3.12 -24.45
C ARG A 183 38.14 3.10 -22.94
N PRO A 184 38.57 2.06 -22.20
CA PRO A 184 38.08 1.81 -20.85
C PRO A 184 38.48 2.87 -19.81
N THR A 185 39.66 3.47 -19.96
CA THR A 185 40.23 4.44 -19.01
C THR A 185 40.05 5.89 -19.44
N GLU A 186 39.20 6.16 -20.43
CA GLU A 186 38.89 7.52 -20.88
C GLU A 186 37.69 8.09 -20.12
N ASP A 187 37.65 9.42 -19.97
CA ASP A 187 36.50 10.13 -19.44
C ASP A 187 35.30 10.02 -20.39
N LEU A 188 34.13 9.71 -19.83
CA LEU A 188 32.86 9.67 -20.56
C LEU A 188 32.41 11.09 -20.96
N THR A 189 32.03 11.30 -22.22
CA THR A 189 31.40 12.56 -22.63
C THR A 189 29.92 12.60 -22.26
N ARG A 190 29.32 13.79 -22.25
CA ARG A 190 27.88 13.96 -22.01
C ARG A 190 27.04 13.30 -23.09
N ALA A 191 27.46 13.30 -24.35
CA ALA A 191 26.79 12.57 -25.43
C ALA A 191 26.84 11.05 -25.23
N GLU A 192 28.01 10.52 -24.87
CA GLU A 192 28.15 9.09 -24.59
C GLU A 192 27.32 8.66 -23.37
N ALA A 193 27.28 9.48 -22.33
CA ALA A 193 26.41 9.27 -21.17
C ALA A 193 24.92 9.27 -21.55
N ALA A 194 24.48 10.19 -22.41
CA ALA A 194 23.11 10.23 -22.90
C ALA A 194 22.72 8.93 -23.61
N VAL A 195 23.58 8.43 -24.51
CA VAL A 195 23.34 7.17 -25.23
C VAL A 195 23.29 5.99 -24.27
N LEU A 196 24.24 5.91 -23.32
CA LEU A 196 24.28 4.84 -22.33
C LEU A 196 23.02 4.84 -21.45
N LEU A 197 22.61 5.99 -20.93
CA LEU A 197 21.43 6.15 -20.08
C LEU A 197 20.14 5.88 -20.86
N TYR A 198 20.07 6.33 -22.12
CA TYR A 198 18.94 6.03 -23.01
C TYR A 198 18.82 4.51 -23.23
N ARG A 199 19.91 3.83 -23.59
CA ARG A 199 19.92 2.38 -23.83
C ARG A 199 19.59 1.59 -22.57
N LEU A 200 20.14 1.98 -21.42
CA LEU A 200 19.77 1.39 -20.13
C LEU A 200 18.27 1.50 -19.86
N ARG A 201 17.68 2.66 -20.14
CA ARG A 201 16.24 2.88 -19.95
C ARG A 201 15.38 2.02 -20.87
N GLN A 202 15.83 1.77 -22.10
CA GLN A 202 15.18 0.80 -23.00
C GLN A 202 15.32 -0.65 -22.49
N ARG A 203 16.27 -0.91 -21.58
CA ARG A 203 16.58 -2.22 -21.01
C ARG A 203 16.30 -2.31 -19.50
N LEU A 204 15.28 -1.60 -18.99
CA LEU A 204 14.88 -1.69 -17.58
C LEU A 204 14.39 -3.09 -17.17
N ASP A 205 14.00 -3.92 -18.14
CA ASP A 205 13.73 -5.36 -17.96
C ASP A 205 14.95 -6.10 -17.41
N LEU A 206 16.16 -5.69 -17.82
CA LEU A 206 17.42 -6.25 -17.35
C LEU A 206 17.90 -5.65 -16.02
N VAL A 207 17.27 -4.61 -15.48
CA VAL A 207 17.67 -4.04 -14.18
C VAL A 207 17.05 -4.85 -13.05
N LYS A 208 17.87 -5.26 -12.06
CA LYS A 208 17.40 -5.99 -10.86
C LYS A 208 16.34 -5.15 -10.14
N SER A 209 15.27 -5.79 -9.69
CA SER A 209 14.10 -5.12 -9.10
C SER A 209 14.45 -4.17 -7.95
N GLN A 210 15.42 -4.54 -7.10
CA GLN A 210 15.89 -3.74 -5.97
C GLN A 210 16.44 -2.34 -6.33
N TYR A 211 16.84 -2.11 -7.58
CA TYR A 211 17.35 -0.81 -8.02
C TYR A 211 16.31 0.03 -8.76
N LYS A 212 15.13 -0.51 -9.05
CA LYS A 212 14.03 0.21 -9.71
C LYS A 212 13.08 0.75 -8.66
N LYS A 213 12.65 2.01 -8.77
CA LYS A 213 11.49 2.47 -8.00
C LYS A 213 10.27 1.72 -8.56
N VAL A 214 9.69 0.84 -7.75
CA VAL A 214 8.43 0.20 -8.13
C VAL A 214 7.35 1.26 -7.92
N THR A 215 6.90 1.88 -9.01
CA THR A 215 5.74 2.77 -8.96
C THR A 215 4.54 1.92 -8.58
N GLU A 216 3.94 2.25 -7.44
CA GLU A 216 2.65 1.68 -7.09
C GLU A 216 1.60 2.23 -8.05
N THR A 217 1.05 1.38 -8.90
CA THR A 217 -0.05 1.72 -9.80
C THR A 217 -1.30 1.00 -9.35
N VAL A 218 -2.41 1.73 -9.28
CA VAL A 218 -3.72 1.13 -9.05
C VAL A 218 -4.06 0.29 -10.28
N THR A 219 -4.19 -1.02 -10.07
CA THR A 219 -4.58 -1.97 -11.11
C THR A 219 -6.09 -2.17 -11.17
N GLY A 220 -6.79 -1.84 -10.09
CA GLY A 220 -8.26 -1.87 -10.04
C GLY A 220 -8.82 -1.52 -8.66
N THR A 221 -10.15 -1.47 -8.59
CA THR A 221 -10.91 -1.41 -7.34
C THR A 221 -11.79 -2.65 -7.27
N GLU A 222 -11.69 -3.36 -6.17
CA GLU A 222 -12.45 -4.57 -5.84
C GLU A 222 -13.35 -4.32 -4.63
N HIS A 223 -14.23 -5.28 -4.30
CA HIS A 223 -15.27 -5.07 -3.30
C HIS A 223 -15.33 -6.19 -2.24
N LEU A 224 -15.53 -5.81 -0.99
CA LEU A 224 -15.66 -6.71 0.17
C LEU A 224 -17.06 -6.63 0.77
N ASN A 225 -17.95 -7.55 0.38
CA ASN A 225 -19.36 -7.56 0.80
C ASN A 225 -19.66 -8.56 1.94
N MET A 226 -18.78 -8.66 2.93
CA MET A 226 -18.96 -9.57 4.07
C MET A 226 -20.14 -9.18 4.99
N VAL A 227 -20.38 -7.89 5.18
CA VAL A 227 -21.36 -7.38 6.14
C VAL A 227 -22.27 -6.32 5.52
N LYS A 228 -23.58 -6.59 5.53
CA LYS A 228 -24.60 -5.61 5.14
C LYS A 228 -24.50 -4.36 6.01
N LYS A 229 -24.56 -3.18 5.37
CA LYS A 229 -24.46 -1.84 6.00
C LYS A 229 -23.06 -1.45 6.49
N ALA A 230 -22.00 -2.10 6.02
CA ALA A 230 -20.65 -1.57 6.18
C ALA A 230 -20.57 -0.16 5.54
N PRO A 231 -19.94 0.82 6.20
CA PRO A 231 -19.77 2.17 5.64
C PRO A 231 -19.00 2.21 4.31
N SER A 232 -18.08 1.26 4.12
CA SER A 232 -17.36 1.05 2.87
C SER A 232 -17.32 -0.44 2.54
N ASN A 233 -17.17 -0.75 1.26
CA ASN A 233 -16.84 -2.08 0.77
C ASN A 233 -15.64 -2.04 -0.18
N GLU A 234 -14.94 -0.92 -0.33
CA GLU A 234 -13.90 -0.76 -1.36
C GLU A 234 -12.56 -1.36 -0.94
N VAL A 235 -11.90 -2.03 -1.88
CA VAL A 235 -10.53 -2.52 -1.79
C VAL A 235 -9.74 -2.00 -2.99
N THR A 236 -8.75 -1.14 -2.77
CA THR A 236 -7.87 -0.69 -3.85
C THR A 236 -6.81 -1.74 -4.11
N VAL A 237 -6.76 -2.27 -5.32
CA VAL A 237 -5.77 -3.26 -5.74
C VAL A 237 -4.69 -2.56 -6.53
N THR A 238 -3.44 -2.74 -6.11
CA THR A 238 -2.27 -2.20 -6.80
C THR A 238 -1.37 -3.32 -7.31
N ASN A 239 -0.36 -2.98 -8.11
CA ASN A 239 0.69 -3.92 -8.49
C ASN A 239 1.54 -4.40 -7.30
N LEU A 240 1.46 -3.78 -6.12
CA LEU A 240 2.28 -4.08 -4.95
C LEU A 240 1.52 -4.65 -3.75
N ARG A 241 0.26 -4.26 -3.57
CA ARG A 241 -0.52 -4.55 -2.36
C ARG A 241 -2.02 -4.39 -2.62
N ASN A 242 -2.80 -4.92 -1.69
CA ASN A 242 -4.23 -4.68 -1.61
C ASN A 242 -4.49 -3.75 -0.42
N ILE A 243 -5.28 -2.70 -0.60
CA ILE A 243 -5.60 -1.72 0.43
C ILE A 243 -7.09 -1.83 0.73
N VAL A 244 -7.43 -2.41 1.88
CA VAL A 244 -8.82 -2.47 2.35
C VAL A 244 -9.15 -1.12 2.97
N LYS A 245 -10.06 -0.37 2.36
CA LYS A 245 -10.33 1.02 2.77
C LYS A 245 -10.95 1.11 4.16
N GLU A 246 -10.71 2.23 4.84
CA GLU A 246 -11.46 2.59 6.05
C GLU A 246 -12.97 2.40 5.86
N GLY A 247 -13.64 1.92 6.90
CA GLY A 247 -15.09 1.68 6.89
C GLY A 247 -15.50 0.29 6.40
N ASN A 248 -14.58 -0.50 5.86
CA ASN A 248 -14.82 -1.92 5.61
C ASN A 248 -15.04 -2.68 6.92
N VAL A 249 -15.89 -3.70 6.89
CA VAL A 249 -16.22 -4.50 8.06
C VAL A 249 -15.84 -5.96 7.82
N LEU A 250 -14.96 -6.49 8.67
CA LEU A 250 -14.53 -7.88 8.68
C LEU A 250 -15.39 -8.69 9.64
N ALA A 251 -15.66 -9.94 9.28
CA ALA A 251 -16.23 -10.93 10.20
C ALA A 251 -15.12 -11.88 10.64
N ILE A 252 -14.78 -11.86 11.92
CA ILE A 252 -13.73 -12.68 12.54
C ILE A 252 -14.32 -13.43 13.74
N GLU A 253 -13.67 -14.47 14.22
CA GLU A 253 -14.20 -15.37 15.24
C GLU A 253 -13.32 -15.37 16.47
N PHE A 254 -13.90 -15.39 17.67
CA PHE A 254 -13.12 -15.54 18.89
C PHE A 254 -12.29 -16.82 18.88
N ASN A 255 -10.97 -16.72 19.03
CA ASN A 255 -10.08 -17.88 19.03
C ASN A 255 -10.25 -18.73 20.31
N GLU A 256 -10.65 -18.09 21.40
CA GLU A 256 -10.96 -18.70 22.70
C GLU A 256 -12.25 -18.12 23.28
N ALA A 257 -12.87 -18.83 24.23
CA ALA A 257 -14.05 -18.32 24.90
C ALA A 257 -13.71 -17.07 25.73
N PHE A 258 -14.50 -16.00 25.58
CA PHE A 258 -14.29 -14.74 26.27
C PHE A 258 -15.36 -14.54 27.34
N LYS A 259 -14.97 -14.14 28.55
CA LYS A 259 -15.90 -13.79 29.63
C LYS A 259 -15.43 -12.50 30.29
N SER A 260 -16.19 -11.41 30.14
CA SER A 260 -15.83 -10.08 30.67
C SER A 260 -15.41 -10.06 32.13
N LYS A 261 -15.97 -10.91 33.00
CA LYS A 261 -15.58 -11.03 34.41
C LYS A 261 -14.16 -11.53 34.66
N LEU A 262 -13.56 -12.20 33.68
CA LEU A 262 -12.23 -12.82 33.78
C LEU A 262 -11.16 -11.98 33.10
N HIS A 263 -11.54 -10.80 32.59
CA HIS A 263 -10.65 -9.91 31.85
C HIS A 263 -10.64 -8.50 32.44
N ALA A 264 -9.60 -7.75 32.12
CA ALA A 264 -9.42 -6.35 32.46
C ALA A 264 -8.92 -5.54 31.25
N ALA A 265 -8.90 -4.21 31.39
CA ALA A 265 -8.27 -3.35 30.39
C ALA A 265 -6.77 -3.69 30.26
N GLY A 266 -6.28 -3.78 29.03
CA GLY A 266 -4.93 -4.19 28.69
C GLY A 266 -4.79 -5.67 28.33
N ASP A 267 -5.77 -6.52 28.65
CA ASP A 267 -5.70 -7.94 28.33
C ASP A 267 -5.70 -8.18 26.83
N ALA A 268 -4.86 -9.12 26.39
CA ALA A 268 -4.83 -9.56 25.00
C ALA A 268 -6.08 -10.37 24.66
N VAL A 269 -6.59 -10.19 23.44
CA VAL A 269 -7.67 -10.98 22.85
C VAL A 269 -7.29 -11.36 21.43
N THR A 270 -7.55 -12.61 21.06
CA THR A 270 -7.23 -13.13 19.73
C THR A 270 -8.47 -13.63 19.01
N PHE A 271 -8.47 -13.45 17.70
CA PHE A 271 -9.52 -13.89 16.81
C PHE A 271 -8.91 -14.61 15.61
N SER A 272 -9.72 -15.38 14.91
CA SER A 272 -9.34 -16.10 13.69
C SER A 272 -10.42 -15.98 12.63
N ASN A 273 -10.09 -16.27 11.38
CA ASN A 273 -11.07 -16.51 10.33
C ASN A 273 -11.00 -17.98 9.90
N SER A 274 -12.12 -18.70 10.00
CA SER A 274 -12.19 -20.10 9.58
C SER A 274 -12.20 -20.27 8.05
N GLU A 275 -12.65 -19.24 7.33
CA GLU A 275 -12.68 -19.20 5.86
C GLU A 275 -11.85 -18.03 5.33
N ASN A 276 -11.46 -18.09 4.05
CA ASN A 276 -10.76 -16.98 3.39
C ASN A 276 -11.63 -15.72 3.42
N ILE A 277 -11.04 -14.59 3.79
CA ILE A 277 -11.61 -13.27 3.54
C ILE A 277 -11.22 -12.86 2.12
N VAL A 278 -12.20 -12.85 1.23
CA VAL A 278 -12.02 -12.68 -0.22
C VAL A 278 -12.89 -11.53 -0.72
N THR A 279 -12.39 -10.77 -1.70
CA THR A 279 -13.21 -9.83 -2.48
C THR A 279 -14.21 -10.57 -3.37
N GLU A 280 -15.23 -9.87 -3.87
CA GLU A 280 -16.19 -10.44 -4.83
C GLU A 280 -15.51 -10.86 -6.14
N GLU A 281 -14.44 -10.17 -6.50
CA GLU A 281 -13.62 -10.43 -7.68
C GLU A 281 -12.64 -11.60 -7.51
N GLY A 282 -12.51 -12.14 -6.28
CA GLY A 282 -11.76 -13.37 -6.00
C GLY A 282 -10.36 -13.18 -5.41
N THR A 283 -9.96 -11.95 -5.06
CA THR A 283 -8.70 -11.69 -4.38
C THR A 283 -8.77 -12.08 -2.90
N VAL A 284 -7.92 -13.01 -2.48
CA VAL A 284 -7.80 -13.40 -1.07
C VAL A 284 -7.03 -12.31 -0.31
N LEU A 285 -7.71 -11.64 0.62
CA LEU A 285 -7.13 -10.59 1.47
C LEU A 285 -6.48 -11.20 2.72
N PHE A 286 -7.23 -12.07 3.40
CA PHE A 286 -6.73 -12.82 4.55
C PHE A 286 -7.10 -14.30 4.36
N PRO A 287 -6.12 -15.20 4.17
CA PRO A 287 -6.40 -16.63 4.04
C PRO A 287 -6.98 -17.22 5.33
N ALA A 288 -7.71 -18.33 5.21
CA ALA A 288 -8.24 -19.10 6.33
C ALA A 288 -7.12 -19.45 7.32
N GLY A 289 -7.40 -19.31 8.61
CA GLY A 289 -6.42 -19.52 9.69
C GLY A 289 -5.56 -18.29 10.01
N SER A 290 -5.83 -17.11 9.43
CA SER A 290 -5.17 -15.88 9.88
C SER A 290 -5.59 -15.54 11.30
N THR A 291 -4.64 -15.10 12.13
CA THR A 291 -4.87 -14.77 13.54
C THR A 291 -4.83 -13.26 13.73
N PHE A 292 -5.92 -12.67 14.21
CA PHE A 292 -6.06 -11.25 14.51
C PHE A 292 -5.78 -11.02 16.00
N TYR A 293 -4.92 -10.06 16.28
CA TYR A 293 -4.47 -9.71 17.63
C TYR A 293 -5.05 -8.35 18.03
N GLY A 294 -5.64 -8.32 19.21
CA GLY A 294 -6.19 -7.11 19.80
C GLY A 294 -6.03 -7.08 21.30
N ASN A 295 -6.47 -5.98 21.90
CA ASN A 295 -6.48 -5.80 23.35
C ASN A 295 -7.85 -5.27 23.80
N VAL A 296 -8.22 -5.60 25.02
CA VAL A 296 -9.36 -4.99 25.73
C VAL A 296 -8.96 -3.58 26.14
N LEU A 297 -9.73 -2.57 25.71
CA LEU A 297 -9.51 -1.18 26.09
C LEU A 297 -10.18 -0.84 27.42
N GLU A 298 -11.43 -1.28 27.58
CA GLU A 298 -12.25 -0.97 28.75
C GLU A 298 -13.34 -2.04 28.91
N ILE A 299 -13.66 -2.39 30.16
CA ILE A 299 -14.85 -3.16 30.51
C ILE A 299 -15.69 -2.32 31.46
N LYS A 300 -16.94 -2.05 31.06
CA LYS A 300 -17.94 -1.44 31.94
C LYS A 300 -18.80 -2.55 32.50
N ASP A 301 -18.74 -2.71 33.82
CA ASP A 301 -19.52 -3.69 34.55
C ASP A 301 -21.03 -3.49 34.37
N PRO A 302 -21.82 -4.58 34.46
CA PRO A 302 -23.26 -4.48 34.37
C PRO A 302 -23.81 -3.66 35.55
N GLN A 303 -24.76 -2.78 35.27
CA GLN A 303 -25.38 -1.93 36.29
C GLN A 303 -26.78 -2.42 36.67
N TRP A 304 -27.26 -1.93 37.82
CA TRP A 304 -28.64 -2.07 38.27
C TRP A 304 -29.59 -1.51 37.20
N PHE A 305 -30.75 -2.15 36.99
CA PHE A 305 -31.72 -1.92 35.90
C PHE A 305 -31.35 -2.44 34.49
N ASN A 306 -31.00 -3.73 34.35
CA ASN A 306 -30.81 -4.41 33.05
C ASN A 306 -29.80 -3.75 32.09
N LYS A 307 -28.86 -2.95 32.61
CA LYS A 307 -27.75 -2.41 31.81
C LYS A 307 -26.65 -3.47 31.75
N ASN A 308 -26.59 -4.19 30.63
CA ASN A 308 -25.56 -5.21 30.39
C ASN A 308 -24.16 -4.57 30.36
N ALA A 309 -23.16 -5.41 30.67
CA ALA A 309 -21.76 -5.05 30.55
C ALA A 309 -21.43 -4.63 29.12
N ARG A 310 -20.46 -3.72 28.99
CA ARG A 310 -19.92 -3.28 27.71
C ARG A 310 -18.44 -3.57 27.66
N VAL A 311 -17.99 -4.22 26.60
CA VAL A 311 -16.57 -4.50 26.37
C VAL A 311 -16.12 -3.72 25.14
N TYR A 312 -15.07 -2.93 25.31
CA TYR A 312 -14.43 -2.18 24.25
C TYR A 312 -13.11 -2.86 23.93
N ALA A 313 -12.90 -3.22 22.67
CA ALA A 313 -11.69 -3.87 22.21
C ALA A 313 -11.14 -3.15 20.98
N GLN A 314 -9.84 -3.28 20.76
CA GLN A 314 -9.17 -2.79 19.55
C GLN A 314 -8.33 -3.91 18.95
N ILE A 315 -8.46 -4.10 17.65
CA ILE A 315 -7.70 -5.07 16.88
C ILE A 315 -6.64 -4.28 16.13
N ASN A 316 -5.38 -4.62 16.38
CA ASN A 316 -4.22 -3.81 15.95
C ASN A 316 -3.41 -4.48 14.84
N LYS A 317 -3.58 -5.79 14.64
CA LYS A 317 -2.73 -6.57 13.75
C LYS A 317 -3.40 -7.87 13.36
N VAL A 318 -3.04 -8.40 12.20
CA VAL A 318 -3.28 -9.79 11.80
C VAL A 318 -1.98 -10.45 11.33
N VAL A 319 -1.85 -11.74 11.64
CA VAL A 319 -0.77 -12.61 11.15
C VAL A 319 -1.40 -13.72 10.32
N THR A 320 -0.97 -13.82 9.06
CA THR A 320 -1.43 -14.86 8.14
C THR A 320 -0.66 -16.17 8.36
N PRO A 321 -1.17 -17.33 7.88
CA PRO A 321 -0.52 -18.64 8.08
C PRO A 321 0.91 -18.75 7.50
N ASP A 322 1.24 -17.93 6.48
CA ASP A 322 2.58 -17.82 5.90
C ASP A 322 3.52 -16.89 6.70
N GLY A 323 3.05 -16.33 7.82
CA GLY A 323 3.82 -15.48 8.71
C GLY A 323 3.85 -13.99 8.33
N LYS A 324 3.15 -13.58 7.25
CA LYS A 324 3.03 -12.15 6.94
C LYS A 324 2.21 -11.44 8.03
N THR A 325 2.61 -10.21 8.33
CA THR A 325 1.96 -9.35 9.32
C THR A 325 1.33 -8.17 8.60
N VAL A 326 0.07 -7.86 8.93
CA VAL A 326 -0.63 -6.67 8.48
C VAL A 326 -1.10 -5.89 9.70
N ASP A 327 -0.74 -4.61 9.77
CA ASP A 327 -1.22 -3.71 10.79
C ASP A 327 -2.67 -3.31 10.51
N LEU A 328 -3.47 -3.22 11.57
CA LEU A 328 -4.89 -2.88 11.52
C LEU A 328 -5.19 -1.79 12.56
N ASN A 329 -6.22 -1.00 12.31
CA ASN A 329 -6.88 -0.22 13.35
C ASN A 329 -8.38 -0.53 13.27
N ALA A 330 -8.84 -1.53 14.02
CA ALA A 330 -10.24 -1.97 13.95
C ALA A 330 -10.91 -2.03 15.32
N LYS A 331 -12.22 -1.79 15.35
CA LYS A 331 -13.06 -1.89 16.55
C LYS A 331 -14.32 -2.69 16.27
N PRO A 332 -15.00 -3.24 17.30
CA PRO A 332 -16.28 -3.91 17.12
C PRO A 332 -17.30 -3.04 16.37
N PHE A 333 -17.91 -3.57 15.31
CA PHE A 333 -18.91 -2.88 14.50
C PHE A 333 -20.31 -2.98 15.14
N TYR A 334 -20.44 -2.33 16.29
CA TYR A 334 -21.68 -2.21 17.07
C TYR A 334 -21.89 -0.75 17.47
N LYS A 335 -23.09 -0.43 17.98
CA LYS A 335 -23.37 0.88 18.53
C LYS A 335 -22.34 1.20 19.63
N ASP A 336 -21.71 2.37 19.53
CA ASP A 336 -20.65 2.86 20.42
C ASP A 336 -19.38 1.97 20.45
N TYR A 337 -19.16 1.11 19.44
CA TYR A 337 -18.05 0.14 19.39
C TYR A 337 -18.01 -0.86 20.56
N ALA A 338 -19.13 -1.01 21.28
CA ALA A 338 -19.21 -1.84 22.47
C ALA A 338 -19.81 -3.22 22.16
N LEU A 339 -19.08 -4.27 22.53
CA LEU A 339 -19.65 -5.62 22.61
C LEU A 339 -20.60 -5.70 23.80
N LYS A 340 -21.80 -6.24 23.57
CA LYS A 340 -22.85 -6.40 24.58
C LYS A 340 -23.70 -7.62 24.28
N GLU A 341 -24.26 -8.21 25.34
CA GLU A 341 -25.22 -9.31 25.22
C GLU A 341 -26.49 -8.89 24.46
N GLY A 342 -27.02 -9.82 23.66
CA GLY A 342 -28.19 -9.60 22.82
C GLY A 342 -29.47 -9.29 23.63
N PRO A 343 -30.42 -8.53 23.06
CA PRO A 343 -31.70 -8.24 23.71
C PRO A 343 -32.50 -9.50 24.10
N TRP A 344 -32.44 -10.55 23.27
CA TRP A 344 -33.15 -11.81 23.49
C TRP A 344 -32.60 -12.64 24.66
N MET A 345 -31.29 -12.62 24.90
CA MET A 345 -30.67 -13.25 26.09
C MET A 345 -31.09 -12.53 27.37
N THR A 346 -31.24 -11.21 27.29
CA THR A 346 -31.72 -10.36 28.39
C THR A 346 -33.21 -10.62 28.68
N ALA A 347 -34.03 -10.73 27.63
CA ALA A 347 -35.46 -11.03 27.75
C ALA A 347 -35.74 -12.44 28.29
N GLY A 348 -34.99 -13.44 27.84
CA GLY A 348 -35.08 -14.82 28.35
C GLY A 348 -34.78 -14.93 29.84
N LYS A 349 -33.78 -14.19 30.34
CA LYS A 349 -33.49 -14.10 31.79
C LYS A 349 -34.65 -13.47 32.56
N VAL A 350 -35.21 -12.37 32.07
CA VAL A 350 -36.35 -11.71 32.73
C VAL A 350 -37.56 -12.65 32.79
N ALA A 351 -37.84 -13.39 31.72
CA ALA A 351 -38.90 -14.41 31.71
C ALA A 351 -38.63 -15.54 32.72
N LEU A 352 -37.42 -16.08 32.78
CA LEU A 352 -37.05 -17.14 33.74
C LEU A 352 -37.14 -16.68 35.21
N TYR A 353 -36.71 -15.45 35.51
CA TYR A 353 -36.85 -14.87 36.86
C TYR A 353 -38.32 -14.65 37.23
N THR A 354 -39.16 -14.28 36.27
CA THR A 354 -40.60 -14.07 36.49
C THR A 354 -41.30 -15.40 36.78
N VAL A 355 -40.91 -16.49 36.11
CA VAL A 355 -41.45 -17.83 36.36
C VAL A 355 -40.90 -18.44 37.66
N GLY A 356 -39.61 -18.25 37.96
CA GLY A 356 -39.00 -18.74 39.20
C GLY A 356 -39.41 -17.97 40.46
N GLY A 357 -39.78 -16.69 40.33
CA GLY A 357 -40.25 -15.84 41.43
C GLY A 357 -41.69 -16.10 41.87
N ALA A 358 -42.46 -16.88 41.09
CA ALA A 358 -43.85 -17.25 41.39
C ALA A 358 -43.97 -18.62 42.10
N ALA A 359 -42.89 -19.11 42.74
CA ALA A 359 -42.89 -20.36 43.50
C ALA A 359 -42.81 -20.12 45.01
N VAL A 360 -43.80 -19.43 45.56
CA VAL A 360 -44.22 -19.62 46.96
C VAL A 360 -45.73 -19.80 46.96
N GLY A 361 -46.18 -21.06 47.01
CA GLY A 361 -47.57 -21.39 47.33
C GLY A 361 -48.27 -22.33 46.34
N THR A 362 -48.22 -23.62 46.65
CA THR A 362 -49.24 -24.66 46.37
C THR A 362 -49.64 -24.96 44.91
N GLY A 363 -49.17 -26.12 44.43
CA GLY A 363 -50.01 -27.09 43.72
C GLY A 363 -50.12 -26.98 42.19
N ALA A 364 -49.92 -28.12 41.55
CA ALA A 364 -50.22 -28.48 40.15
C ALA A 364 -49.22 -28.01 39.06
N GLY A 365 -48.74 -29.01 38.31
CA GLY A 365 -47.59 -28.91 37.40
C GLY A 365 -47.74 -27.91 36.26
N VAL A 366 -46.60 -27.32 35.88
CA VAL A 366 -46.43 -26.61 34.62
C VAL A 366 -45.59 -27.47 33.69
N GLY A 367 -46.28 -28.22 32.84
CA GLY A 367 -45.71 -28.72 31.60
C GLY A 367 -45.68 -27.57 30.60
N PHE A 368 -44.51 -27.06 30.26
CA PHE A 368 -44.35 -26.21 29.08
C PHE A 368 -44.12 -27.12 27.88
N SER A 369 -45.22 -27.51 27.22
CA SER A 369 -45.14 -28.10 25.89
C SER A 369 -44.72 -27.00 24.91
N PHE A 370 -43.57 -27.22 24.28
CA PHE A 370 -43.13 -26.49 23.10
C PHE A 370 -44.12 -26.77 21.96
N ILE A 371 -44.58 -25.74 21.24
CA ILE A 371 -45.06 -25.89 19.87
C ILE A 371 -44.38 -24.82 19.00
N PRO A 372 -43.66 -25.22 17.93
CA PRO A 372 -43.06 -24.30 16.99
C PRO A 372 -44.07 -23.93 15.87
N ASN A 373 -44.18 -22.62 15.63
CA ASN A 373 -44.49 -22.00 14.34
C ASN A 373 -45.93 -22.14 13.78
N PRO A 374 -46.28 -21.38 12.71
CA PRO A 374 -47.41 -20.45 12.68
C PRO A 374 -48.54 -20.97 11.78
N ASP A 375 -49.77 -20.51 11.98
CA ASP A 375 -50.72 -20.17 10.92
C ASP A 375 -52.12 -19.95 11.50
N LYS A 376 -52.80 -18.93 10.94
CA LYS A 376 -54.21 -18.52 11.14
C LYS A 376 -54.52 -17.69 12.39
N VAL A 377 -54.26 -16.39 12.25
CA VAL A 377 -55.06 -15.34 12.88
C VAL A 377 -56.46 -15.37 12.26
N GLY A 378 -57.49 -15.51 13.08
CA GLY A 378 -58.89 -15.52 12.65
C GLY A 378 -59.88 -15.32 13.80
N THR A 379 -60.12 -14.05 14.13
CA THR A 379 -61.40 -13.42 14.55
C THR A 379 -62.14 -13.85 15.83
N GLY A 380 -62.41 -12.85 16.69
CA GLY A 380 -63.44 -12.83 17.74
C GLY A 380 -63.03 -11.99 18.96
N ILE A 381 -63.16 -10.65 18.94
CA ILE A 381 -64.23 -9.83 19.58
C ILE A 381 -64.37 -10.08 21.10
N ALA A 382 -64.45 -9.13 22.04
CA ALA A 382 -64.14 -7.71 22.16
C ALA A 382 -64.45 -7.28 23.63
N ILE A 383 -63.99 -6.09 24.02
CA ILE A 383 -64.51 -5.16 25.06
C ILE A 383 -64.20 -5.44 26.54
N GLY A 384 -63.51 -4.47 27.18
CA GLY A 384 -63.60 -4.19 28.62
C GLY A 384 -62.34 -3.55 29.25
N THR A 385 -62.27 -2.23 29.32
CA THR A 385 -61.41 -1.44 30.25
C THR A 385 -62.25 -0.25 30.74
N PRO A 386 -61.97 0.42 31.88
CA PRO A 386 -60.99 0.18 32.97
C PRO A 386 -61.59 0.39 34.41
N VAL A 387 -60.71 0.37 35.43
CA VAL A 387 -60.75 1.01 36.78
C VAL A 387 -60.46 0.01 37.91
N GLY A 388 -59.39 0.27 38.67
CA GLY A 388 -58.82 -0.63 39.67
C GLY A 388 -58.79 -0.12 41.11
N ALA A 389 -58.34 -1.02 41.98
CA ALA A 389 -57.62 -0.85 43.26
C ALA A 389 -57.32 -2.30 43.71
N GLY A 390 -56.15 -2.74 44.16
CA GLY A 390 -54.82 -2.21 44.36
C GLY A 390 -53.98 -3.37 44.95
N VAL A 391 -52.66 -3.34 44.74
CA VAL A 391 -51.64 -4.26 45.32
C VAL A 391 -51.71 -5.71 44.79
N GLY A 392 -50.92 -6.13 43.80
CA GLY A 392 -49.46 -6.35 43.82
C GLY A 392 -49.27 -7.77 43.26
N LEU A 393 -48.63 -7.98 42.10
CA LEU A 393 -47.18 -8.02 41.92
C LEU A 393 -46.83 -7.38 40.57
N VAL A 394 -46.51 -6.09 40.57
CA VAL A 394 -45.44 -5.63 39.69
C VAL A 394 -44.15 -6.09 40.36
N THR A 395 -43.87 -7.41 40.30
CA THR A 395 -42.49 -7.86 40.41
C THR A 395 -41.83 -7.49 39.10
N GLY A 396 -41.59 -6.19 38.91
CA GLY A 396 -40.46 -5.75 38.12
C GLY A 396 -39.23 -6.28 38.83
N LEU A 397 -38.93 -7.57 38.65
CA LEU A 397 -37.73 -8.21 39.12
C LEU A 397 -36.60 -7.51 38.37
N VAL A 398 -36.04 -6.49 39.02
CA VAL A 398 -34.90 -5.74 38.54
C VAL A 398 -33.71 -6.69 38.61
N THR A 399 -33.47 -7.41 37.53
CA THR A 399 -32.31 -8.28 37.46
C THR A 399 -31.05 -7.44 37.19
N PRO A 400 -29.91 -7.76 37.81
CA PRO A 400 -28.63 -7.19 37.40
C PRO A 400 -28.40 -7.46 35.91
N GLY A 401 -27.80 -6.51 35.19
CA GLY A 401 -27.39 -6.68 33.80
C GLY A 401 -26.51 -7.92 33.61
N LEU A 402 -26.49 -8.46 32.39
CA LEU A 402 -25.64 -9.59 32.04
C LEU A 402 -24.20 -9.13 31.83
N ASN A 403 -23.26 -10.00 32.20
CA ASN A 403 -21.87 -9.85 31.81
C ASN A 403 -21.74 -10.29 30.35
N TYR A 404 -20.86 -9.66 29.59
CA TYR A 404 -20.59 -10.08 28.22
C TYR A 404 -19.82 -11.40 28.21
N SER A 405 -20.28 -12.34 27.40
CA SER A 405 -19.60 -13.59 27.11
C SER A 405 -19.67 -13.92 25.63
N ALA A 406 -18.62 -14.55 25.10
CA ALA A 406 -18.58 -15.08 23.76
C ALA A 406 -17.97 -16.49 23.78
N LYS A 407 -18.46 -17.39 22.93
CA LYS A 407 -17.90 -18.72 22.77
C LYS A 407 -16.71 -18.70 21.83
N LYS A 408 -15.82 -19.69 21.95
CA LYS A 408 -14.83 -19.97 20.90
C LYS A 408 -15.55 -20.22 19.57
N GLY A 409 -15.06 -19.61 18.49
CA GLY A 409 -15.66 -19.66 17.16
C GLY A 409 -16.84 -18.70 16.97
N GLU A 410 -17.24 -17.93 17.99
CA GLU A 410 -18.33 -16.97 17.85
C GLU A 410 -17.87 -15.78 16.99
N THR A 411 -18.63 -15.48 15.94
CA THR A 411 -18.31 -14.39 15.01
C THR A 411 -18.57 -13.03 15.63
N VAL A 412 -17.56 -12.17 15.58
CA VAL A 412 -17.62 -10.74 15.85
C VAL A 412 -17.37 -9.95 14.57
N LYS A 413 -18.15 -8.90 14.37
CA LYS A 413 -17.95 -7.96 13.26
C LYS A 413 -17.05 -6.83 13.74
N VAL A 414 -16.02 -6.47 12.98
CA VAL A 414 -15.10 -5.38 13.30
C VAL A 414 -14.98 -4.44 12.12
N ILE A 415 -15.05 -3.13 12.38
CA ILE A 415 -14.90 -2.08 11.37
C ILE A 415 -13.48 -1.54 11.40
N LEU A 416 -12.89 -1.38 10.21
CA LEU A 416 -11.62 -0.68 10.02
C LEU A 416 -11.83 0.82 10.20
N LEU A 417 -11.03 1.43 11.06
CA LEU A 417 -11.00 2.88 11.32
C LEU A 417 -9.91 3.59 10.50
N GLU A 418 -9.02 2.83 9.86
CA GLU A 418 -8.00 3.30 8.93
C GLU A 418 -7.84 2.26 7.81
N ASP A 419 -7.20 2.65 6.71
CA ASP A 419 -6.87 1.73 5.61
C ASP A 419 -5.93 0.60 6.11
N ALA A 420 -6.26 -0.65 5.77
CA ALA A 420 -5.39 -1.80 6.02
C ALA A 420 -4.63 -2.20 4.75
N SER A 421 -3.30 -2.30 4.84
CA SER A 421 -2.43 -2.51 3.68
C SER A 421 -1.80 -3.91 3.68
N ILE A 422 -2.10 -4.69 2.65
CA ILE A 422 -1.74 -6.12 2.54
C ILE A 422 -0.78 -6.31 1.37
N SER A 423 0.51 -6.53 1.65
CA SER A 423 1.53 -6.75 0.62
C SER A 423 1.32 -8.05 -0.17
N LYS A 424 1.41 -7.97 -1.50
CA LYS A 424 1.31 -9.15 -2.39
C LYS A 424 2.50 -10.09 -2.20
#